data_AF-A0A8J7MB48-F1
#
_entry.id   AF-A0A8J7MB48-F1
#
_cell.length_a   1.000
_cell.length_b   1.000
_cell.length_c   1.000
_cell.angle_alpha   90.00
_cell.angle_beta   90.00
_cell.angle_gamma   90.00
#
_symmetry.space_group_name_H-M   'P 1'
#
loop_
_entity.id
_entity.type
_entity.pdbx_description
1 polymer ?
#
loop_
_entity_poly.entity_id
_entity_poly.type
_entity_poly.pdbx_seq_one_letter_code
_entity_poly.pdbx_strand_id
1 'polypeptide(L)'
;MLKTIVSMIATAATCAVLIPSCAPTNASSPQAAYADADKYPLAVKYGDPKKQQVISPFRPHNLVDVSGMKSGQLARDPATASVDAKTGKPDINTAKIFRIP
;
A
#
# COMPACT_ATOMS: atom_id res chain seq x y z
N MET A 1 -37.91 50.78 38.92
CA MET A 1 -38.22 49.68 37.99
C MET A 1 -36.95 48.86 37.81
N LEU A 2 -36.88 47.70 38.47
CA LEU A 2 -35.71 46.83 38.58
C LEU A 2 -35.67 45.88 37.37
N LYS A 3 -34.57 45.87 36.62
CA LYS A 3 -34.39 45.00 35.45
C LYS A 3 -33.62 43.73 35.85
N THR A 4 -34.27 42.60 35.60
CA THR A 4 -33.80 41.20 35.68
C THR A 4 -32.71 40.88 34.65
N ILE A 5 -31.97 39.79 34.88
CA ILE A 5 -31.49 38.71 33.95
C ILE A 5 -30.06 38.29 34.37
N VAL A 6 -29.90 37.26 35.21
CA VAL A 6 -29.85 35.79 34.93
C VAL A 6 -28.65 35.38 34.05
N SER A 7 -27.63 34.87 34.76
CA SER A 7 -26.69 33.78 34.46
C SER A 7 -26.59 33.28 33.01
N MET A 8 -25.42 33.45 32.38
CA MET A 8 -25.03 32.70 31.19
C MET A 8 -23.93 31.70 31.50
N ILE A 9 -24.13 30.53 30.90
CA ILE A 9 -23.61 29.22 31.24
C ILE A 9 -22.28 29.02 30.50
N ALA A 10 -21.25 28.58 31.21
CA ALA A 10 -20.00 28.13 30.61
C ALA A 10 -20.20 26.76 29.95
N THR A 11 -19.74 26.57 28.71
CA THR A 11 -19.60 25.23 28.14
C THR A 11 -18.35 25.18 27.27
N ALA A 12 -17.40 24.34 27.70
CA ALA A 12 -16.09 24.16 27.10
C ALA A 12 -16.20 23.48 25.73
N ALA A 13 -15.52 24.04 24.73
CA ALA A 13 -15.34 23.41 23.43
C ALA A 13 -14.14 22.44 23.50
N THR A 14 -14.42 21.14 23.55
CA THR A 14 -13.41 20.09 23.39
C THR A 14 -12.99 19.99 21.93
N CYS A 15 -11.73 20.33 21.64
CA CYS A 15 -11.10 20.07 20.35
C CYS A 15 -10.90 18.55 20.17
N ALA A 16 -11.71 17.93 19.31
CA ALA A 16 -11.49 16.55 18.89
C ALA A 16 -10.31 16.51 17.90
N VAL A 17 -9.21 15.89 18.32
CA VAL A 17 -8.02 15.64 17.49
C VAL A 17 -8.36 14.53 16.50
N LEU A 18 -8.53 14.90 15.22
CA LEU A 18 -8.66 13.94 14.12
C LEU A 18 -7.29 13.31 13.85
N ILE A 19 -7.10 12.08 14.31
CA ILE A 19 -5.95 11.25 13.96
C ILE A 19 -6.21 10.69 12.55
N PRO A 20 -5.38 10.98 11.53
CA PRO A 20 -5.53 10.35 10.23
C PRO A 20 -5.15 8.87 10.36
N SER A 21 -6.15 8.00 10.33
CA SER A 21 -5.94 6.56 10.21
C SER A 21 -5.47 6.27 8.79
N CYS A 22 -4.16 6.23 8.58
CA CYS A 22 -3.58 5.63 7.39
C CYS A 22 -3.81 4.11 7.47
N ALA A 23 -4.94 3.66 6.95
CA ALA A 23 -5.19 2.23 6.77
C ALA A 23 -4.11 1.65 5.84
N PRO A 24 -3.45 0.53 6.20
CA PRO A 24 -2.65 -0.20 5.23
C PRO A 24 -3.61 -0.67 4.14
N THR A 25 -3.41 -0.18 2.93
CA THR A 25 -4.09 -0.72 1.76
C THR A 25 -3.52 -2.11 1.55
N ASN A 26 -4.22 -3.13 2.05
CA ASN A 26 -4.01 -4.51 1.64
C ASN A 26 -4.37 -4.60 0.15
N ALA A 27 -3.42 -4.21 -0.69
CA ALA A 27 -3.46 -4.43 -2.11
C ALA A 27 -3.39 -5.96 -2.32
N SER A 28 -4.55 -6.60 -2.40
CA SER A 28 -4.64 -7.93 -3.02
C SER A 28 -4.19 -7.76 -4.47
N SER A 29 -2.89 -7.99 -4.72
CA SER A 29 -2.35 -8.01 -6.07
C SER A 29 -3.04 -9.14 -6.83
N PRO A 30 -3.61 -8.89 -8.03
CA PRO A 30 -4.15 -9.96 -8.86
C PRO A 30 -3.01 -10.95 -9.15
N GLN A 31 -3.10 -12.13 -8.53
CA GLN A 31 -2.07 -13.17 -8.58
C GLN A 31 -2.01 -13.74 -9.99
N ALA A 32 -0.94 -13.44 -10.72
CA ALA A 32 -0.74 -14.02 -12.05
C ALA A 32 -0.42 -15.52 -11.91
N ALA A 33 -1.15 -16.34 -12.66
CA ALA A 33 -1.08 -17.79 -12.61
C ALA A 33 0.31 -18.33 -13.00
N TYR A 34 0.68 -19.47 -12.43
CA TYR A 34 1.99 -20.14 -12.50
C TYR A 34 2.52 -20.49 -13.91
N ALA A 35 1.72 -20.35 -14.98
CA ALA A 35 1.99 -20.97 -16.28
C ALA A 35 3.21 -20.40 -17.05
N ASP A 36 3.79 -19.29 -16.61
CA ASP A 36 4.86 -18.59 -17.36
C ASP A 36 5.97 -18.03 -16.45
N ALA A 37 6.16 -18.60 -15.26
CA ALA A 37 7.03 -18.02 -14.24
C ALA A 37 8.50 -17.82 -14.71
N ASP A 38 9.00 -18.67 -15.61
CA ASP A 38 10.36 -18.59 -16.17
C ASP A 38 10.57 -17.41 -17.15
N LYS A 39 9.50 -16.78 -17.64
CA LYS A 39 9.58 -15.62 -18.55
C LYS A 39 9.78 -14.29 -17.81
N TYR A 40 9.67 -14.30 -16.48
CA TYR A 40 9.77 -13.10 -15.66
C TYR A 40 11.09 -13.09 -14.88
N PRO A 41 11.71 -11.90 -14.71
CA PRO A 41 12.95 -11.79 -13.95
C PRO A 41 12.73 -12.20 -12.50
N LEU A 42 13.73 -12.86 -11.91
CA LEU A 42 13.72 -13.30 -10.52
C LEU A 42 14.07 -12.14 -9.59
N ALA A 43 13.26 -11.93 -8.55
CA ALA A 43 13.57 -10.98 -7.49
C ALA A 43 14.64 -11.51 -6.55
N VAL A 44 15.28 -10.60 -5.80
CA VAL A 44 16.32 -10.96 -4.82
C VAL A 44 15.70 -11.03 -3.43
N LYS A 45 16.03 -12.07 -2.65
CA LYS A 45 15.58 -12.19 -1.25
C LYS A 45 16.12 -11.02 -0.43
N TYR A 46 15.29 -10.45 0.43
CA TYR A 46 15.70 -9.35 1.29
C TYR A 46 15.44 -9.65 2.77
N GLY A 47 16.48 -9.47 3.58
CA GLY A 47 16.36 -9.43 5.04
C GLY A 47 16.03 -10.77 5.69
N ASP A 48 15.28 -10.67 6.80
CA ASP A 48 14.93 -11.78 7.69
C ASP A 48 13.93 -12.73 7.00
N PRO A 49 14.15 -14.06 6.98
CA PRO A 49 13.20 -15.03 6.41
C PRO A 49 11.79 -14.99 7.03
N LYS A 50 11.62 -14.37 8.21
CA LYS A 50 10.30 -14.15 8.83
C LYS A 50 9.50 -13.01 8.18
N LYS A 51 10.17 -12.11 7.46
CA LYS A 51 9.54 -11.04 6.67
C LYS A 51 9.59 -11.47 5.22
N GLN A 52 8.42 -11.72 4.62
CA GLN A 52 8.35 -12.10 3.21
C GLN A 52 8.52 -10.84 2.34
N GLN A 53 9.74 -10.32 2.27
CA GLN A 53 10.10 -9.15 1.47
C GLN A 53 11.15 -9.53 0.42
N VAL A 54 11.05 -8.90 -0.75
CA VAL A 54 11.99 -9.10 -1.86
C VAL A 54 12.35 -7.77 -2.48
N ILE A 55 13.53 -7.71 -3.10
CA ILE A 55 13.97 -6.59 -3.91
C ILE A 55 13.53 -6.84 -5.36
N SER A 56 12.77 -5.89 -5.90
CA SER A 56 12.35 -5.88 -7.31
C SER A 56 13.56 -5.89 -8.25
N PRO A 57 13.52 -6.68 -9.35
CA PRO A 57 14.58 -6.67 -10.35
C PRO A 57 14.59 -5.39 -11.19
N PHE A 58 13.55 -4.56 -11.09
CA PHE A 58 13.42 -3.32 -11.86
C PHE A 58 13.96 -2.13 -11.07
N ARG A 59 14.66 -1.22 -11.75
CA ARG A 59 15.14 0.03 -11.13
C ARG A 59 13.95 0.89 -10.66
N PRO A 60 14.03 1.52 -9.46
CA PRO A 60 15.21 1.68 -8.59
C PRO A 60 15.46 0.56 -7.56
N HIS A 61 15.01 -0.68 -7.81
CA HIS A 61 15.17 -1.85 -6.93
C HIS A 61 14.42 -1.71 -5.60
N ASN A 62 13.11 -1.45 -5.72
CA ASN A 62 12.26 -1.24 -4.56
C ASN A 62 12.06 -2.53 -3.75
N LEU A 63 11.86 -2.33 -2.46
CA LEU A 63 11.39 -3.37 -1.55
C LEU A 63 9.90 -3.61 -1.77
N VAL A 64 9.55 -4.86 -2.06
CA VAL A 64 8.18 -5.30 -2.26
C VAL A 64 7.85 -6.32 -1.17
N ASP A 65 6.75 -6.06 -0.47
CA ASP A 65 6.16 -7.01 0.45
C ASP A 65 5.41 -8.09 -0.35
N VAL A 66 5.81 -9.33 -0.14
CA VAL A 66 5.27 -10.52 -0.80
C VAL A 66 4.62 -11.47 0.20
N SER A 67 4.22 -10.94 1.37
CA SER A 67 3.53 -11.69 2.42
C SER A 67 2.30 -12.41 1.89
N GLY A 68 2.24 -13.72 2.14
CA GLY A 68 1.16 -14.60 1.69
C GLY A 68 1.39 -15.20 0.30
N MET A 69 2.43 -14.76 -0.41
CA MET A 69 2.84 -15.36 -1.68
C MET A 69 3.93 -16.42 -1.47
N LYS A 70 3.97 -17.40 -2.36
CA LYS A 70 4.92 -18.51 -2.33
C LYS A 70 6.06 -18.27 -3.32
N SER A 71 7.20 -18.91 -3.05
CA SER A 71 8.29 -19.01 -4.01
C SER A 71 7.79 -19.52 -5.37
N GLY A 72 8.30 -18.94 -6.45
CA GLY A 72 7.88 -19.24 -7.83
C GLY A 72 6.61 -18.52 -8.29
N GLN A 73 5.83 -17.91 -7.38
CA GLN A 73 4.69 -17.08 -7.79
C GLN A 73 5.13 -15.75 -8.40
N LEU A 74 4.19 -15.12 -9.09
CA LEU A 74 4.37 -13.84 -9.73
C LEU A 74 3.82 -12.71 -8.87
N ALA A 75 4.63 -11.69 -8.69
CA ALA A 75 4.28 -10.44 -8.04
C ALA A 75 4.48 -9.26 -9.01
N ARG A 76 3.93 -8.10 -8.65
CA ARG A 76 4.02 -6.87 -9.43
C ARG A 76 4.76 -5.81 -8.62
N ASP A 77 5.62 -5.02 -9.26
CA ASP A 77 6.27 -3.86 -8.62
C ASP A 77 5.42 -2.59 -8.80
N PRO A 78 4.72 -2.12 -7.75
CA PRO A 78 3.81 -0.97 -7.86
C PRO A 78 4.50 0.31 -8.30
N ALA A 79 5.79 0.48 -8.02
CA ALA A 79 6.54 1.66 -8.42
C ALA A 79 6.77 1.76 -9.94
N THR A 80 6.53 0.65 -10.66
CA THR A 80 6.61 0.59 -12.11
C THR A 80 5.23 0.72 -12.80
N ALA A 81 4.16 0.88 -12.03
CA ALA A 81 2.83 1.11 -12.56
C ALA A 81 2.74 2.45 -13.28
N SER A 82 2.04 2.47 -14.42
CA SER A 82 1.63 3.71 -15.07
C SER A 82 0.53 4.38 -14.27
N VAL A 83 0.48 5.71 -14.32
CA VAL A 83 -0.60 6.50 -13.72
C VAL A 83 -1.76 6.59 -14.71
N ASP A 84 -2.95 6.21 -14.27
CA ASP A 84 -4.18 6.40 -15.05
C ASP A 84 -4.46 7.91 -15.18
N ALA A 85 -4.54 8.39 -16.44
CA ALA A 85 -4.73 9.79 -16.75
C ALA A 85 -6.09 10.37 -16.28
N LYS A 86 -7.11 9.52 -16.07
CA LYS A 86 -8.44 9.93 -15.61
C LYS A 86 -8.52 10.03 -14.09
N THR A 87 -7.87 9.10 -13.37
CA THR A 87 -7.98 9.01 -11.91
C THR A 87 -6.78 9.60 -11.18
N GLY A 88 -5.65 9.80 -11.87
CA GLY A 88 -4.38 10.22 -11.29
C GLY A 88 -3.76 9.16 -10.37
N LYS A 89 -4.27 7.92 -10.37
CA LYS A 89 -3.81 6.84 -9.50
C LYS A 89 -2.99 5.81 -10.28
N PRO A 90 -2.02 5.13 -9.64
CA PRO A 90 -1.30 4.03 -10.28
C PRO A 90 -2.25 2.89 -10.67
N ASP A 91 -2.19 2.45 -11.93
CA ASP A 91 -2.86 1.23 -12.39
C ASP A 91 -1.93 0.03 -12.22
N ILE A 92 -2.15 -0.74 -11.15
CA ILE A 92 -1.33 -1.91 -10.82
C ILE A 92 -1.32 -2.97 -11.93
N ASN A 93 -2.32 -2.99 -12.82
CA ASN A 93 -2.36 -3.92 -13.94
C ASN A 93 -1.29 -3.63 -14.99
N THR A 94 -0.76 -2.41 -15.00
CA THR A 94 0.34 -1.98 -15.88
C THR A 94 1.72 -2.14 -15.25
N ALA A 95 1.79 -2.48 -13.95
CA ALA A 95 3.05 -2.71 -13.27
C ALA A 95 3.80 -3.90 -13.87
N LYS A 96 5.14 -3.81 -13.88
CA LYS A 96 6.02 -4.89 -14.30
C LYS A 96 5.91 -6.07 -13.34
N ILE A 97 5.93 -7.26 -13.91
CA ILE A 97 5.78 -8.53 -13.20
C ILE A 97 7.17 -9.15 -12.98
N PHE A 98 7.37 -9.76 -11.81
CA PHE A 98 8.59 -10.50 -11.47
C PHE A 98 8.24 -11.79 -10.71
N ARG A 99 9.20 -12.72 -10.65
CA ARG A 99 9.07 -13.99 -9.93
C ARG A 99 9.65 -13.90 -8.52
N ILE A 100 8.96 -14.49 -7.56
CA ILE A 100 9.42 -14.60 -6.16
C ILE A 100 10.45 -15.74 -6.05
N PRO A 101 11.59 -15.52 -5.37
CA PRO A 101 12.69 -16.48 -5.21
C PRO A 101 12.46 -17.54 -4.12
#